data_AF-A0AA97BUW4-F1
#
_entry.id   AF-A0AA97BUW4-F1
#
_cell.length_a   1.000
_cell.length_b   1.000
_cell.length_c   1.000
_cell.angle_alpha   90.00
_cell.angle_beta   90.00
_cell.angle_gamma   90.00
#
_symmetry.space_group_name_H-M   'P 1'
#
loop_
_entity.id
_entity.type
_entity.pdbx_description
1 polymer ?
#
loop_
_entity_poly.entity_id
_entity_poly.type
_entity_poly.pdbx_seq_one_letter_code
_entity_poly.pdbx_strand_id
1 'polypeptide(L)'
;MNAVEIEAAVSELAEKPFDAQEFAYDFLRAFGNKETTIKKLRAGQSNSSDLQNGILQRNYIHIAVCDQDSVTQTLSTLRESKATEKAKAKFILATDGVDLQAEDLISGETISSAFSNFAEHFGFFLPLAGISTIREIKDNPIDGHCCK
;
A
#
# COMPACT_ATOMS: atom_id res chain seq x y z
N MET A 1 4.09 -14.54 7.44
CA MET A 1 2.94 -14.53 6.52
C MET A 1 3.41 -15.02 5.18
N ASN A 2 2.56 -15.74 4.45
CA ASN A 2 2.80 -16.14 3.06
C ASN A 2 2.15 -15.15 2.11
N ALA A 3 2.62 -15.10 0.86
CA ALA A 3 2.05 -14.21 -0.17
C ALA A 3 0.54 -14.42 -0.37
N VAL A 4 0.07 -15.68 -0.32
CA VAL A 4 -1.36 -16.04 -0.44
C VAL A 4 -2.22 -15.41 0.67
N GLU A 5 -1.71 -15.31 1.91
CA GLU A 5 -2.48 -14.67 2.98
C GLU A 5 -2.54 -13.15 2.84
N ILE A 6 -1.47 -12.55 2.30
CA ILE A 6 -1.42 -11.12 2.03
C ILE A 6 -2.41 -10.78 0.92
N GLU A 7 -2.45 -11.57 -0.16
CA GLU A 7 -3.40 -11.41 -1.26
C GLU A 7 -4.85 -11.48 -0.76
N ALA A 8 -5.19 -12.52 0.01
CA ALA A 8 -6.54 -12.69 0.55
C ALA A 8 -6.96 -11.52 1.46
N ALA A 9 -6.05 -11.05 2.32
CA ALA A 9 -6.31 -9.90 3.19
C ALA A 9 -6.50 -8.59 2.40
N VAL A 10 -5.68 -8.36 1.37
CA VAL A 10 -5.81 -7.18 0.50
C VAL A 10 -7.07 -7.26 -0.35
N SER A 11 -7.46 -8.45 -0.81
CA SER A 11 -8.70 -8.66 -1.56
C SER A 11 -9.93 -8.37 -0.70
N GLU A 12 -9.98 -8.88 0.53
CA GLU A 12 -11.08 -8.58 1.46
C GLU A 12 -11.15 -7.08 1.79
N LEU A 13 -10.00 -6.41 1.82
CA LEU A 13 -9.93 -4.97 2.02
C LEU A 13 -10.42 -4.19 0.79
N ALA A 14 -10.17 -4.68 -0.43
CA ALA A 14 -10.69 -4.08 -1.66
C ALA A 14 -12.21 -4.23 -1.81
N GLU A 15 -12.81 -5.26 -1.18
CA GLU A 15 -14.27 -5.46 -1.12
C GLU A 15 -14.98 -4.56 -0.09
N LYS A 16 -14.24 -4.08 0.91
CA LYS A 16 -14.78 -3.19 1.95
C LYS A 16 -14.86 -1.75 1.45
N PRO A 17 -15.78 -0.93 2.03
CA PRO A 17 -15.79 0.49 1.75
C PRO A 17 -14.44 1.11 2.11
N PHE A 18 -13.90 1.90 1.19
CA PHE A 18 -12.62 2.57 1.37
C PHE A 18 -12.67 3.50 2.57
N ASP A 19 -11.84 3.22 3.56
CA ASP A 19 -11.67 4.07 4.73
C ASP A 19 -10.22 4.53 4.81
N ALA A 20 -9.99 5.82 4.52
CA ALA A 20 -8.68 6.42 4.41
C ALA A 20 -7.77 6.16 5.63
N GLN A 21 -8.36 6.20 6.83
CA GLN A 21 -7.63 6.07 8.08
C GLN A 21 -7.43 4.60 8.43
N GLU A 22 -8.43 3.74 8.23
CA GLU A 22 -8.30 2.31 8.53
C GLU A 22 -7.49 1.56 7.46
N PHE A 23 -7.49 2.03 6.20
CA PHE A 23 -6.78 1.42 5.08
C PHE A 23 -5.31 1.23 5.37
N ALA A 24 -4.62 2.29 5.81
CA ALA A 24 -3.19 2.20 6.11
C ALA A 24 -2.90 1.18 7.21
N TYR A 25 -3.78 1.07 8.23
CA TYR A 25 -3.62 0.11 9.30
C TYR A 25 -3.90 -1.33 8.86
N ASP A 26 -4.96 -1.53 8.08
CA ASP A 26 -5.37 -2.83 7.60
C ASP A 26 -4.42 -3.35 6.50
N PHE A 27 -3.89 -2.45 5.66
CA PHE A 27 -2.74 -2.73 4.81
C PHE A 27 -1.54 -3.21 5.64
N LEU A 28 -1.11 -2.45 6.65
CA LEU A 28 0.01 -2.88 7.50
C LEU A 28 -0.27 -4.23 8.18
N ARG A 29 -1.53 -4.49 8.57
CA ARG A 29 -1.98 -5.76 9.12
C ARG A 29 -1.86 -6.90 8.12
N ALA A 30 -2.30 -6.69 6.87
CA ALA A 30 -2.19 -7.64 5.78
C ALA A 30 -0.73 -8.04 5.51
N PHE A 31 0.21 -7.09 5.62
CA PHE A 31 1.66 -7.35 5.46
C PHE A 31 2.34 -7.93 6.72
N GLY A 32 1.60 -8.18 7.80
CA GLY A 32 2.11 -8.87 9.00
C GLY A 32 2.70 -8.00 10.08
N ASN A 33 2.35 -6.72 10.09
CA ASN A 33 2.64 -5.88 11.24
C ASN A 33 1.81 -6.32 12.44
N LYS A 34 2.45 -6.38 13.61
CA LYS A 34 1.76 -6.69 14.87
C LYS A 34 0.71 -5.62 15.17
N GLU A 35 -0.44 -6.04 15.70
CA GLU A 35 -1.49 -5.11 16.18
C GLU A 35 -0.96 -4.08 17.18
N THR A 36 0.06 -4.41 17.97
CA THR A 36 0.71 -3.46 18.87
C THR A 36 1.37 -2.30 18.14
N THR A 37 1.97 -2.53 16.97
CA THR A 37 2.52 -1.47 16.12
C THR A 37 1.40 -0.60 15.55
N ILE A 38 0.34 -1.24 15.05
CA ILE A 38 -0.85 -0.55 14.51
C ILE A 38 -1.49 0.35 15.57
N LYS A 39 -1.68 -0.16 16.79
CA LYS A 39 -2.22 0.61 17.92
C LYS A 39 -1.33 1.80 18.29
N LYS A 40 0.00 1.67 18.21
CA LYS A 40 0.93 2.78 18.46
C LYS A 40 0.91 3.84 17.37
N LEU A 41 0.74 3.44 16.10
CA LEU A 41 0.54 4.36 14.99
C LEU A 41 -0.80 5.11 15.14
N ARG A 42 -1.87 4.41 15.53
CA ARG A 42 -3.18 5.00 15.83
C ARG A 42 -3.14 5.98 17.00
N ALA A 43 -2.34 5.68 18.02
CA ALA A 43 -2.10 6.56 19.16
C ALA A 43 -1.18 7.76 18.83
N GLY A 44 -0.74 7.92 17.57
CA GLY A 44 0.11 9.05 17.14
C GLY A 44 1.56 9.00 17.66
N GLN A 45 1.96 7.96 18.40
CA GLN A 45 3.30 7.87 19.00
C GLN A 45 4.43 7.67 17.98
N SER A 46 4.12 7.29 16.74
CA SER A 46 5.12 7.10 15.68
C SER A 46 4.65 7.64 14.33
N ASN A 47 3.61 8.46 14.32
CA ASN A 47 3.14 9.12 13.11
C ASN A 47 3.85 10.47 12.97
N SER A 48 4.80 10.58 12.04
CA SER A 48 5.48 11.84 11.70
C SER A 48 5.05 12.40 10.34
N SER A 49 3.84 12.04 9.90
CA SER A 49 3.28 12.54 8.65
C SER A 49 2.99 14.04 8.76
N ASP A 50 3.30 14.76 7.69
CA ASP A 50 2.99 16.19 7.55
C ASP A 50 1.56 16.42 7.01
N LEU A 51 0.94 15.36 6.48
CA LEU A 51 -0.39 15.38 5.86
C LEU A 51 -1.49 14.93 6.84
N GLN A 52 -2.64 15.61 6.78
CA GLN A 52 -3.86 15.16 7.45
C GLN A 52 -4.31 13.84 6.80
N ASN A 53 -4.47 12.77 7.59
CA ASN A 53 -4.68 11.38 7.12
C ASN A 53 -3.46 10.72 6.45
N GLY A 54 -2.26 11.29 6.62
CA GLY A 54 -1.02 10.61 6.31
C GLY A 54 -0.62 9.63 7.41
N ILE A 55 -0.24 8.40 7.02
CA ILE A 55 0.42 7.44 7.90
C ILE A 55 1.83 7.20 7.38
N LEU A 56 2.80 7.67 8.16
CA LEU A 56 4.22 7.53 7.87
C LEU A 56 4.84 6.52 8.82
N GLN A 57 5.26 5.39 8.27
CA GLN A 57 6.05 4.41 9.00
C GLN A 57 7.52 4.54 8.61
N ARG A 58 8.31 5.01 9.57
CA ARG A 58 9.77 5.20 9.42
C ARG A 58 10.45 3.91 8.94
N ASN A 59 11.29 4.04 7.92
CA ASN A 59 12.05 2.94 7.32
C ASN A 59 11.20 1.84 6.64
N TYR A 60 9.92 2.15 6.36
CA TYR A 60 8.93 1.21 5.85
C TYR A 60 8.14 1.82 4.67
N ILE A 61 7.05 2.54 4.91
CA ILE A 61 6.18 3.12 3.87
C ILE A 61 5.58 4.45 4.33
N HIS A 62 5.36 5.36 3.39
CA HIS A 62 4.58 6.59 3.59
C HIS A 62 3.27 6.48 2.81
N ILE A 63 2.15 6.45 3.52
CA ILE A 63 0.81 6.40 2.92
C ILE A 63 0.17 7.76 3.13
N ALA A 64 -0.40 8.36 2.08
CA ALA A 64 -1.26 9.53 2.21
C ALA A 64 -2.54 9.35 1.41
N VAL A 65 -3.63 9.84 1.99
CA VAL A 65 -4.94 9.85 1.35
C VAL A 65 -5.32 11.28 1.04
N CYS A 66 -5.84 11.52 -0.17
CA CYS A 66 -6.27 12.83 -0.64
C CYS A 66 -7.56 12.71 -1.43
N ASP A 67 -8.17 13.85 -1.76
CA ASP A 67 -9.41 13.94 -2.55
C ASP A 67 -9.24 13.54 -4.02
N GLN A 68 -10.38 13.31 -4.68
CA GLN A 68 -10.45 12.75 -6.02
C GLN A 68 -9.72 13.65 -7.01
N ASP A 69 -8.96 13.02 -7.92
CA ASP A 69 -8.06 13.67 -8.88
C ASP A 69 -6.74 14.24 -8.28
N SER A 70 -6.59 14.28 -6.94
CA SER A 70 -5.36 14.81 -6.30
C SER A 70 -4.28 13.76 -6.05
N VAL A 71 -4.52 12.48 -6.33
CA VAL A 71 -3.59 11.36 -6.05
C VAL A 71 -2.19 11.60 -6.62
N THR A 72 -2.09 12.02 -7.88
CA THR A 72 -0.80 12.27 -8.54
C THR A 72 -0.05 13.46 -7.96
N GLN A 73 -0.78 14.52 -7.58
CA GLN A 73 -0.19 15.67 -6.90
C GLN A 73 0.32 15.27 -5.51
N THR A 74 -0.43 14.45 -4.79
CA THR A 74 -0.05 13.94 -3.47
C THR A 74 1.16 13.04 -3.54
N LEU A 75 1.21 12.10 -4.49
CA LEU A 75 2.39 11.24 -4.71
C LEU A 75 3.64 12.09 -4.99
N SER A 76 3.50 13.12 -5.82
CA SER A 76 4.58 14.06 -6.12
C SER A 76 4.98 14.88 -4.89
N THR A 77 4.01 15.36 -4.12
CA THR A 77 4.28 16.06 -2.86
C THR A 77 4.99 15.15 -1.86
N LEU A 78 4.59 13.87 -1.77
CA LEU A 78 5.21 12.87 -0.90
C LEU A 78 6.66 12.60 -1.28
N ARG A 79 6.95 12.43 -2.57
CA ARG A 79 8.33 12.18 -3.04
C ARG A 79 9.25 13.37 -2.74
N GLU A 80 8.75 14.59 -2.89
CA GLU A 80 9.51 15.83 -2.65
C GLU A 80 9.51 16.24 -1.17
N SER A 81 8.66 15.62 -0.35
CA SER A 81 8.50 15.99 1.05
C SER A 81 9.69 15.52 1.89
N LYS A 82 10.26 16.47 2.65
CA LYS A 82 11.30 16.20 3.65
C LYS A 82 10.84 15.22 4.74
N ALA A 83 9.53 15.05 4.96
CA ALA A 83 9.01 14.07 5.91
C ALA A 83 9.35 12.64 5.46
N THR A 84 9.15 12.33 4.18
CA THR A 84 9.49 11.05 3.57
C THR A 84 10.99 10.78 3.67
N GLU A 85 11.80 11.78 3.34
CA GLU A 85 13.27 11.71 3.41
C GLU A 85 13.76 11.52 4.86
N LYS A 86 13.26 12.31 5.82
CA LYS A 86 13.58 12.18 7.26
C LYS A 86 13.19 10.82 7.82
N ALA A 87 12.05 10.30 7.37
CA ALA A 87 11.57 9.01 7.78
C ALA A 87 12.26 7.84 7.06
N LYS A 88 13.10 8.11 6.05
CA LYS A 88 13.73 7.08 5.22
C LYS A 88 12.69 6.06 4.71
N ALA A 89 11.53 6.55 4.29
CA ALA A 89 10.51 5.67 3.73
C ALA A 89 11.09 4.99 2.49
N LYS A 90 10.77 3.70 2.32
CA LYS A 90 11.22 2.93 1.16
C LYS A 90 10.20 3.01 0.03
N PHE A 91 8.93 3.06 0.39
CA PHE A 91 7.81 3.15 -0.53
C PHE A 91 6.94 4.37 -0.17
N ILE A 92 6.32 4.96 -1.18
CA ILE A 92 5.28 5.98 -1.03
C ILE A 92 4.00 5.51 -1.71
N LEU A 93 2.86 5.79 -1.10
CA LEU A 93 1.54 5.42 -1.61
C LEU A 93 0.60 6.60 -1.43
N ALA A 94 -0.08 6.96 -2.51
CA ALA A 94 -1.13 7.96 -2.55
C ALA A 94 -2.42 7.30 -3.07
N THR A 95 -3.54 7.55 -2.42
CA THR A 95 -4.83 7.00 -2.85
C THR A 95 -5.96 7.99 -2.56
N ASP A 96 -7.02 7.92 -3.34
CA ASP A 96 -8.30 8.62 -3.11
C ASP A 96 -9.46 7.63 -2.85
N GLY A 97 -9.18 6.32 -2.90
CA GLY A 97 -10.19 5.28 -2.75
C GLY A 97 -10.89 4.87 -4.03
N VAL A 98 -10.75 5.67 -5.09
CA VAL A 98 -11.08 5.27 -6.47
C VAL A 98 -9.81 4.89 -7.21
N ASP A 99 -8.81 5.76 -7.20
CA ASP A 99 -7.51 5.57 -7.85
C ASP A 99 -6.39 5.51 -6.80
N LEU A 100 -5.38 4.70 -7.09
CA LEU A 100 -4.23 4.49 -6.22
C LEU A 100 -2.95 4.54 -7.05
N GLN A 101 -1.99 5.30 -6.54
CA GLN A 101 -0.64 5.37 -7.06
C GLN A 101 0.37 5.05 -5.97
N ALA A 102 1.41 4.31 -6.33
CA ALA A 102 2.50 4.05 -5.42
C ALA A 102 3.83 4.09 -6.16
N GLU A 103 4.89 4.42 -5.44
CA GLU A 103 6.24 4.54 -5.97
C GLU A 103 7.25 3.97 -4.99
N ASP A 104 8.21 3.22 -5.52
CA ASP A 104 9.32 2.67 -4.77
C ASP A 104 10.51 3.61 -4.88
N LEU A 105 10.96 4.12 -3.74
CA LEU A 105 12.14 4.98 -3.66
C LEU A 105 13.44 4.17 -3.72
N ILE A 106 13.39 2.84 -3.61
CA ILE A 106 14.56 1.96 -3.70
C ILE A 106 14.92 1.69 -5.17
N SER A 107 13.96 1.26 -5.96
CA SER A 107 14.12 0.83 -7.36
C SER A 107 13.69 1.91 -8.35
N GLY A 108 12.91 2.90 -7.93
CA GLY A 108 12.37 3.97 -8.77
C GLY A 108 11.17 3.55 -9.63
N GLU A 109 10.52 2.45 -9.28
CA GLU A 109 9.34 1.94 -10.00
C GLU A 109 8.07 2.62 -9.47
N THR A 110 7.14 2.96 -10.38
CA THR A 110 5.86 3.60 -10.05
C THR A 110 4.71 2.77 -10.61
N ILE A 111 3.66 2.59 -9.82
CA ILE A 111 2.41 1.93 -10.20
C ILE A 111 1.25 2.92 -10.10
N SER A 112 0.27 2.76 -11.00
CA SER A 112 -0.96 3.54 -11.01
C SER A 112 -2.10 2.63 -11.46
N SER A 113 -3.11 2.46 -10.61
CA SER A 113 -4.23 1.52 -10.84
C SER A 113 -5.45 1.91 -10.01
N ALA A 114 -6.62 1.45 -10.44
CA ALA A 114 -7.83 1.57 -9.64
C ALA A 114 -7.67 0.85 -8.29
N PHE A 115 -8.27 1.40 -7.24
CA PHE A 115 -8.22 0.84 -5.89
C PHE A 115 -8.68 -0.62 -5.85
N SER A 116 -9.71 -0.98 -6.63
CA SER A 116 -10.20 -2.37 -6.74
C SER A 116 -9.20 -3.33 -7.42
N ASN A 117 -8.35 -2.84 -8.33
CA ASN A 117 -7.32 -3.64 -9.00
C ASN A 117 -5.95 -3.57 -8.32
N PHE A 118 -5.79 -2.73 -7.29
CA PHE A 118 -4.56 -2.63 -6.53
C PHE A 118 -4.14 -3.98 -5.91
N ALA A 119 -5.10 -4.83 -5.57
CA ALA A 119 -4.86 -6.18 -5.07
C ALA A 119 -3.99 -7.01 -6.03
N GLU A 120 -4.04 -6.78 -7.34
CA GLU A 120 -3.20 -7.49 -8.32
C GLU A 120 -1.73 -7.00 -8.29
N HIS A 121 -1.52 -5.77 -7.82
CA HIS A 121 -0.20 -5.15 -7.71
C HIS A 121 0.41 -5.24 -6.29
N PHE A 122 -0.19 -6.02 -5.38
CA PHE A 122 0.34 -6.24 -4.02
C PHE A 122 1.76 -6.83 -4.02
N GLY A 123 2.12 -7.54 -5.10
CA GLY A 123 3.45 -8.06 -5.37
C GLY A 123 4.56 -7.02 -5.22
N PHE A 124 4.26 -5.77 -5.55
CA PHE A 124 5.16 -4.62 -5.43
C PHE A 124 5.64 -4.37 -3.99
N PHE A 125 4.79 -4.69 -3.01
CA PHE A 125 5.06 -4.47 -1.58
C PHE A 125 5.48 -5.75 -0.86
N LEU A 126 5.54 -6.92 -1.52
CA LEU A 126 6.08 -8.15 -0.92
C LEU A 126 7.51 -7.99 -0.37
N PRO A 127 8.45 -7.31 -1.06
CA PRO A 127 9.76 -7.02 -0.49
C PRO A 127 9.70 -6.18 0.80
N LEU A 128 8.62 -5.42 1.03
CA LEU A 128 8.42 -4.66 2.27
C LEU A 128 8.10 -5.57 3.47
N ALA A 129 7.40 -6.69 3.26
CA ALA A 129 7.20 -7.73 4.28
C ALA A 129 8.44 -8.63 4.49
N GLY A 130 9.53 -8.41 3.75
CA GLY A 130 10.72 -9.27 3.79
C GLY A 130 10.50 -10.63 3.11
N ILE A 131 9.50 -10.72 2.23
CA ILE A 131 9.19 -11.91 1.45
C ILE A 131 9.78 -11.71 0.04
N SER A 132 10.80 -12.50 -0.29
CA SER A 132 11.38 -12.52 -1.64
C SER A 132 10.51 -13.35 -2.57
N THR A 133 9.48 -12.75 -3.17
CA THR A 133 8.59 -13.45 -4.10
C THR A 133 9.22 -13.54 -5.48
N ILE A 134 10.01 -14.59 -5.68
CA ILE A 134 10.45 -15.01 -7.01
C ILE A 134 9.30 -15.84 -7.61
N ARG A 135 8.49 -15.19 -8.48
CA ARG A 135 7.70 -15.80 -9.58
C ARG A 135 6.35 -16.51 -9.31
N GLU A 136 5.40 -15.97 -8.55
CA GLU A 136 4.08 -16.63 -8.42
C GLU A 136 2.85 -15.86 -8.95
N ILE A 137 2.97 -14.60 -9.39
CA ILE A 137 1.80 -13.80 -9.85
C ILE A 137 1.79 -13.60 -11.38
N LYS A 138 2.22 -14.61 -12.14
CA LYS A 138 2.12 -14.62 -13.61
C LYS A 138 1.74 -16.00 -14.13
N ASP A 139 0.62 -16.53 -13.65
CA ASP A 139 -0.19 -17.45 -14.45
C ASP A 139 -1.60 -17.57 -13.86
N ASN A 140 -2.50 -16.69 -14.27
CA ASN A 140 -3.92 -17.00 -14.21
C ASN A 140 -4.62 -16.48 -15.47
N PRO A 141 -4.55 -17.20 -16.59
CA PRO A 141 -5.68 -17.30 -17.48
C PRO A 141 -6.60 -18.40 -16.92
N ILE A 142 -7.66 -18.03 -16.20
CA ILE A 142 -8.83 -18.92 -16.08
C ILE A 142 -9.46 -18.99 -17.47
N ASP A 143 -8.90 -19.82 -18.37
CA ASP A 143 -9.63 -20.30 -19.54
C ASP A 143 -10.46 -21.51 -19.11
N GLY A 144 -11.58 -21.20 -18.47
CA GLY A 144 -12.72 -22.10 -18.44
C GLY A 144 -13.39 -22.10 -19.81
N HIS A 145 -12.84 -22.81 -20.79
CA HIS A 145 -13.59 -23.21 -21.97
C HIS A 145 -13.74 -24.73 -22.05
N CYS A 146 -14.73 -25.22 -21.30
CA CYS A 146 -15.41 -26.46 -21.58
C CYS A 146 -16.03 -26.39 -22.99
N CYS A 147 -15.47 -27.09 -23.99
CA CYS A 147 -16.22 -27.82 -25.02
C CYS A 147 -15.29 -28.54 -26.02
N LYS A 148 -15.20 -29.87 -25.95
CA LYS A 148 -15.46 -30.79 -27.08
C LYS A 148 -15.51 -32.23 -26.60
#